data_AF-A0A0F8W8A0-F1
#
_entry.id   AF-A0A0F8W8A0-F1
#
_cell.length_a   1.000
_cell.length_b   1.000
_cell.length_c   1.000
_cell.angle_alpha   90.00
_cell.angle_beta   90.00
_cell.angle_gamma   90.00
#
_symmetry.space_group_name_H-M   'P 1'
#
loop_
_entity.id
_entity.type
_entity.pdbx_description
1 polymer ?
#
loop_
_entity_poly.entity_id
_entity_poly.type
_entity_poly.pdbx_seq_one_letter_code
_entity_poly.pdbx_strand_id
1 'polypeptide(L)'
;KRIVNKEGNAVKNQTKKQRSQRAEASMEKWLDDFYRKMPDYIIQELGPVFRSFSEAIIEESAVEIGVEPDPKDMDQFINDYIDRYAERHVESSRGQLVSILNKPDEETKDKPEIIEHREWADDIDDRVDEWSEDDKRAEKIADNESVRLSNAIFQTVAFGAGMSVVWRIRGAKTCAYCRELNGKRVSKGQSFVDSGDVLNPKAGTGPMKINGMKTQPPLHISCDCYLGAI
;
A
#
# COMPACT_ATOMS: atom_id res chain seq x y z
N LYS A 1 -10.97 8.91 1.18
CA LYS A 1 -11.10 10.06 2.14
C LYS A 1 -11.67 9.64 3.49
N ARG A 2 -12.87 9.04 3.58
CA ARG A 2 -13.53 8.68 4.86
C ARG A 2 -12.62 7.94 5.86
N ILE A 3 -11.91 6.91 5.40
CA ILE A 3 -10.97 6.13 6.20
C ILE A 3 -9.84 7.01 6.79
N VAL A 4 -9.13 7.74 5.92
CA VAL A 4 -8.03 8.63 6.32
C VAL A 4 -8.50 9.68 7.33
N ASN A 5 -9.66 10.30 7.10
CA ASN A 5 -10.21 11.31 7.99
C ASN A 5 -10.62 10.70 9.35
N LYS A 6 -11.16 9.48 9.36
CA LYS A 6 -11.50 8.78 10.60
C LYS A 6 -10.26 8.51 11.44
N GLU A 7 -9.20 7.98 10.82
CA GLU A 7 -7.91 7.77 11.49
C GLU A 7 -7.35 9.06 12.02
N GLY A 8 -7.25 10.08 11.17
CA GLY A 8 -6.64 11.33 11.55
C GLY A 8 -7.36 12.02 12.71
N ASN A 9 -8.69 12.07 12.65
CA ASN A 9 -9.49 12.63 13.75
C ASN A 9 -9.37 11.81 15.04
N ALA A 10 -9.34 10.48 14.95
CA ALA A 10 -9.19 9.62 16.13
C ALA A 10 -7.83 9.83 16.80
N VAL A 11 -6.75 9.83 16.01
CA VAL A 11 -5.38 10.02 16.48
C VAL A 11 -5.22 11.41 17.11
N LYS A 12 -5.66 12.47 16.44
CA LYS A 12 -5.62 13.85 16.98
C LYS A 12 -6.42 14.04 18.26
N ASN A 13 -7.55 13.35 18.39
CA ASN A 13 -8.31 13.38 19.63
C ASN A 13 -7.57 12.66 20.76
N GLN A 14 -6.81 11.62 20.45
CA GLN A 14 -6.00 10.92 21.44
C GLN A 14 -4.77 11.73 21.86
N THR A 15 -4.03 12.35 20.93
CA THR A 15 -2.89 13.23 21.26
C THR A 15 -3.32 14.36 22.21
N LYS A 16 -4.47 15.00 21.98
CA LYS A 16 -5.06 15.99 22.90
C LYS A 16 -5.32 15.46 24.32
N LYS A 17 -5.80 14.21 24.44
CA LYS A 17 -6.01 13.57 25.75
C LYS A 17 -4.70 13.27 26.46
N GLN A 18 -3.67 12.84 25.72
CA GLN A 18 -2.33 12.59 26.25
C GLN A 18 -1.72 13.90 26.79
N ARG A 19 -1.77 14.99 26.02
CA ARG A 19 -1.26 16.31 26.45
C ARG A 19 -1.94 16.84 27.71
N SER A 20 -3.23 16.56 27.88
CA SER A 20 -4.00 17.00 29.05
C SER A 20 -3.90 16.04 30.24
N GLN A 21 -3.05 15.00 30.16
CA GLN A 21 -2.91 13.93 31.16
C GLN A 21 -4.25 13.23 31.49
N ARG A 22 -5.21 13.26 30.56
CA ARG A 22 -6.54 12.63 30.70
C ARG A 22 -6.59 11.23 30.11
N ALA A 23 -5.52 10.78 29.46
CA ALA A 23 -5.41 9.44 28.92
C ALA A 23 -4.78 8.51 29.96
N GLU A 24 -5.47 7.40 30.26
CA GLU A 24 -4.97 6.38 31.20
C GLU A 24 -4.00 5.39 30.54
N ALA A 25 -4.17 5.13 29.23
CA ALA A 25 -3.31 4.23 28.47
C ALA A 25 -2.21 5.00 27.73
N SER A 26 -1.05 4.36 27.54
CA SER A 26 0.01 4.89 26.67
C SER A 26 -0.48 5.07 25.23
N MET A 27 0.15 6.00 24.50
CA MET A 27 -0.20 6.25 23.09
C MET A 27 -0.01 4.98 22.23
N GLU A 28 1.07 4.23 22.45
CA GLU A 28 1.35 2.99 21.73
C GLU A 28 0.26 1.94 21.95
N LYS A 29 -0.13 1.68 23.21
CA LYS A 29 -1.22 0.74 23.52
C LYS A 29 -2.55 1.18 22.89
N TRP A 30 -2.84 2.47 22.91
CA TRP A 30 -4.04 2.99 22.27
C TRP A 30 -4.03 2.79 20.75
N LEU A 31 -2.87 3.02 20.09
CA LEU A 31 -2.71 2.77 18.66
C LEU A 31 -2.95 1.30 18.34
N ASP A 32 -2.43 0.37 19.15
CA ASP A 32 -2.65 -1.07 18.97
C ASP A 32 -4.14 -1.43 19.02
N ASP A 33 -4.84 -0.94 20.04
CA ASP A 33 -6.27 -1.24 20.23
C ASP A 33 -7.14 -0.60 19.14
N PHE A 34 -6.79 0.62 18.70
CA PHE A 34 -7.47 1.32 17.63
C PHE A 34 -7.30 0.59 16.29
N TYR A 35 -6.04 0.29 15.92
CA TYR A 35 -5.71 -0.32 14.65
C TYR A 35 -6.15 -1.78 14.54
N ARG A 36 -6.29 -2.51 15.66
CA ARG A 36 -6.83 -3.88 15.65
C ARG A 36 -8.25 -3.98 15.09
N LYS A 37 -9.07 -2.94 15.26
CA LYS A 37 -10.48 -2.91 14.82
C LYS A 37 -10.69 -2.21 13.48
N MET A 38 -9.65 -1.55 12.98
CA MET A 38 -9.73 -0.74 11.78
C MET A 38 -9.93 -1.57 10.49
N PRO A 39 -9.42 -2.81 10.34
CA PRO A 39 -9.63 -3.61 9.14
C PRO A 39 -11.10 -3.79 8.78
N ASP A 40 -11.96 -4.16 9.74
CA ASP A 40 -13.41 -4.33 9.51
C ASP A 40 -14.05 -3.07 8.93
N TYR A 41 -13.69 -1.91 9.47
CA TYR A 41 -14.20 -0.63 8.97
C TYR A 41 -13.70 -0.33 7.55
N ILE A 42 -12.42 -0.64 7.25
CA ILE A 42 -11.86 -0.47 5.91
C ILE A 42 -12.56 -1.38 4.90
N ILE A 43 -12.76 -2.66 5.26
CA ILE A 43 -13.44 -3.65 4.41
C ILE A 43 -14.88 -3.20 4.13
N GLN A 44 -15.60 -2.72 5.15
CA GLN A 44 -16.95 -2.21 4.99
C GLN A 44 -17.03 -0.98 4.05
N GLU A 45 -16.07 -0.06 4.16
CA GLU A 45 -16.08 1.19 3.42
C GLU A 45 -15.53 1.09 1.99
N LEU A 46 -14.46 0.32 1.78
CA LEU A 46 -13.79 0.19 0.47
C LEU A 46 -14.15 -1.09 -0.26
N GLY A 47 -14.64 -2.12 0.43
CA GLY A 47 -14.97 -3.41 -0.17
C GLY A 47 -15.92 -3.30 -1.37
N PRO A 48 -17.01 -2.54 -1.30
CA PRO A 48 -17.90 -2.36 -2.46
C PRO A 48 -17.21 -1.69 -3.66
N VAL A 49 -16.34 -0.72 -3.40
CA VAL A 49 -15.57 -0.02 -4.45
C VAL A 49 -14.59 -0.98 -5.11
N PHE A 50 -13.88 -1.78 -4.32
CA PHE A 50 -12.91 -2.75 -4.84
C PHE A 50 -13.61 -3.83 -5.65
N ARG A 51 -14.79 -4.33 -5.23
CA ARG A 51 -15.56 -5.31 -6.00
C ARG A 51 -16.02 -4.76 -7.34
N SER A 52 -16.68 -3.60 -7.33
CA SER A 52 -17.15 -2.98 -8.57
C SER A 52 -15.99 -2.67 -9.53
N PHE A 53 -14.86 -2.17 -9.03
CA PHE A 53 -13.68 -1.97 -9.86
C PHE A 53 -13.12 -3.30 -10.38
N SER A 54 -13.11 -4.34 -9.54
CA SER A 54 -12.58 -5.66 -9.93
C SER A 54 -13.40 -6.33 -11.01
N GLU A 55 -14.72 -6.27 -10.91
CA GLU A 55 -15.66 -6.81 -11.92
C GLU A 55 -15.37 -6.23 -13.31
N ALA A 56 -15.20 -4.90 -13.41
CA ALA A 56 -14.87 -4.25 -14.68
C ALA A 56 -13.53 -4.71 -15.26
N ILE A 57 -12.51 -4.91 -14.41
CA ILE A 57 -11.21 -5.40 -14.88
C ILE A 57 -11.27 -6.88 -15.25
N ILE A 58 -12.03 -7.70 -14.54
CA ILE A 58 -12.22 -9.12 -14.86
C ILE A 58 -12.86 -9.25 -16.25
N GLU A 59 -13.93 -8.50 -16.50
CA GLU A 59 -14.63 -8.49 -17.79
C GLU A 59 -13.68 -8.14 -18.94
N GLU A 60 -12.95 -7.02 -18.82
CA GLU A 60 -11.99 -6.59 -19.84
C GLU A 60 -10.84 -7.60 -20.02
N SER A 61 -10.29 -8.13 -18.91
CA SER A 61 -9.20 -9.11 -18.95
C SER A 61 -9.65 -10.43 -19.60
N ALA A 62 -10.87 -10.88 -19.30
CA ALA A 62 -11.47 -12.08 -19.87
C ALA A 62 -11.64 -11.94 -21.40
N VAL A 63 -12.11 -10.78 -21.86
CA VAL A 63 -12.21 -10.47 -23.29
C VAL A 63 -10.84 -10.41 -23.95
N GLU A 64 -9.87 -9.72 -23.34
CA GLU A 64 -8.51 -9.59 -23.88
C GLU A 64 -7.81 -10.96 -24.02
N ILE A 65 -7.97 -11.82 -23.01
CA ILE A 65 -7.31 -13.13 -22.94
C ILE A 65 -8.11 -14.21 -23.70
N GLY A 66 -9.41 -14.02 -23.91
CA GLY A 66 -10.28 -14.98 -24.58
C GLY A 66 -10.66 -16.17 -23.70
N VAL A 67 -10.91 -15.93 -22.41
CA VAL A 67 -11.27 -16.96 -21.41
C VAL A 67 -12.49 -16.56 -20.60
N GLU A 68 -13.10 -17.54 -19.94
CA GLU A 68 -14.18 -17.32 -18.97
C GLU A 68 -13.66 -17.73 -17.57
N PRO A 69 -13.23 -16.76 -16.73
CA PRO A 69 -12.73 -17.06 -15.40
C PRO A 69 -13.82 -17.65 -14.51
N ASP A 70 -13.48 -18.61 -13.65
CA ASP A 70 -14.43 -19.14 -12.66
C ASP A 70 -14.84 -18.01 -11.70
N PRO A 71 -16.14 -17.63 -11.63
CA PRO A 71 -16.60 -16.56 -10.76
C PRO A 71 -16.25 -16.80 -9.29
N LYS A 72 -16.24 -18.06 -8.84
CA LYS A 72 -15.92 -18.40 -7.44
C LYS A 72 -14.45 -18.14 -7.12
N ASP A 73 -13.54 -18.45 -8.05
CA ASP A 73 -12.12 -18.17 -7.88
C ASP A 73 -11.85 -16.66 -7.87
N MET A 74 -12.57 -15.91 -8.70
CA MET A 74 -12.46 -14.45 -8.74
C MET A 74 -13.01 -13.80 -7.46
N ASP A 75 -14.17 -14.24 -6.98
CA ASP A 75 -14.76 -13.77 -5.73
C ASP A 75 -13.82 -14.03 -4.55
N GLN A 76 -13.24 -15.23 -4.47
CA GLN A 76 -12.27 -15.57 -3.44
C GLN A 76 -11.05 -14.65 -3.52
N PHE A 77 -10.49 -14.45 -4.72
CA PHE A 77 -9.35 -13.57 -4.92
C PHE A 77 -9.65 -12.12 -4.50
N ILE A 78 -10.82 -11.58 -4.86
CA ILE A 78 -11.19 -10.21 -4.51
C ILE A 78 -11.32 -10.04 -3.00
N ASN A 79 -11.97 -10.98 -2.31
CA ASN A 79 -12.09 -10.97 -0.86
C ASN A 79 -10.70 -11.00 -0.19
N ASP A 80 -9.86 -11.95 -0.61
CA ASP A 80 -8.47 -12.08 -0.18
C ASP A 80 -7.63 -10.80 -0.40
N TYR A 81 -7.86 -10.11 -1.52
CA TYR A 81 -7.16 -8.86 -1.82
C TYR A 81 -7.59 -7.74 -0.88
N ILE A 82 -8.90 -7.62 -0.63
CA ILE A 82 -9.48 -6.60 0.23
C ILE A 82 -9.01 -6.76 1.67
N ASP A 83 -8.97 -7.98 2.18
CA ASP A 83 -8.48 -8.29 3.52
C ASP A 83 -7.00 -7.90 3.65
N ARG A 84 -6.16 -8.34 2.71
CA ARG A 84 -4.74 -7.97 2.67
C ARG A 84 -4.50 -6.47 2.49
N TYR A 85 -5.37 -5.78 1.75
CA TYR A 85 -5.30 -4.33 1.62
C TYR A 85 -5.58 -3.65 2.96
N ALA A 86 -6.61 -4.10 3.68
CA ALA A 86 -6.98 -3.55 4.98
C ALA A 86 -5.84 -3.72 6.00
N GLU A 87 -5.22 -4.91 6.05
CA GLU A 87 -4.03 -5.19 6.85
C GLU A 87 -2.87 -4.26 6.48
N ARG A 88 -2.48 -4.20 5.20
CA ARG A 88 -1.38 -3.35 4.72
C ARG A 88 -1.59 -1.87 5.03
N HIS A 89 -2.82 -1.39 4.89
CA HIS A 89 -3.18 0.00 5.19
C HIS A 89 -2.96 0.30 6.67
N VAL A 90 -3.45 -0.59 7.54
CA VAL A 90 -3.32 -0.48 9.00
C VAL A 90 -1.86 -0.56 9.45
N GLU A 91 -1.10 -1.54 8.95
CA GLU A 91 0.32 -1.69 9.25
C GLU A 91 1.11 -0.45 8.86
N SER A 92 0.85 0.11 7.68
CA SER A 92 1.49 1.34 7.22
C SER A 92 1.15 2.55 8.09
N SER A 93 -0.13 2.76 8.42
CA SER A 93 -0.52 3.86 9.30
C SER A 93 0.11 3.73 10.68
N ARG A 94 -0.06 2.57 11.33
CA ARG A 94 0.46 2.30 12.67
C ARG A 94 1.97 2.42 12.70
N GLY A 95 2.67 1.81 11.73
CA GLY A 95 4.12 1.82 11.65
C GLY A 95 4.69 3.23 11.55
N GLN A 96 4.04 4.12 10.79
CA GLN A 96 4.45 5.52 10.73
C GLN A 96 4.30 6.22 12.09
N LEU A 97 3.16 6.05 12.77
CA LEU A 97 2.93 6.69 14.07
C LEU A 97 3.83 6.13 15.18
N VAL A 98 4.03 4.80 15.21
CA VAL A 98 4.95 4.14 16.15
C VAL A 98 6.40 4.57 15.90
N SER A 99 6.79 4.79 14.64
CA SER A 99 8.14 5.29 14.33
C SER A 99 8.38 6.69 14.88
N ILE A 100 7.35 7.54 14.98
CA ILE A 100 7.42 8.86 15.62
C ILE A 100 7.60 8.73 17.14
N LEU A 101 6.81 7.85 17.78
CA LEU A 101 6.91 7.59 19.22
C LEU A 101 8.29 7.06 19.63
N ASN A 102 8.94 6.31 18.74
CA ASN A 102 10.21 5.64 18.99
C ASN A 102 11.39 6.31 18.27
N LYS A 103 11.27 7.57 17.81
CA LYS A 103 12.39 8.30 17.21
C LYS A 103 13.57 8.30 18.18
N PRO A 104 14.73 7.72 17.81
CA PRO A 104 15.94 7.93 18.60
C PRO A 104 16.40 9.36 18.39
N ASP A 105 16.79 10.01 19.48
CA ASP A 105 17.36 11.36 19.43
C ASP A 105 18.79 11.30 18.83
N GLU A 106 19.01 11.97 17.70
CA GLU A 106 20.27 11.86 16.93
C GLU A 106 21.45 12.56 17.64
N GLU A 107 21.20 13.51 18.56
CA GLU A 107 22.22 14.20 19.34
C GLU A 107 22.65 13.46 20.63
N THR A 108 21.87 12.46 21.07
CA THR A 108 22.11 11.73 22.33
C THR A 108 22.22 10.21 22.11
N LYS A 109 23.08 9.79 21.17
CA LYS A 109 23.41 8.36 20.95
C LYS A 109 23.87 7.60 22.23
N ASP A 110 24.28 8.32 23.27
CA ASP A 110 24.74 7.76 24.55
C ASP A 110 23.78 7.97 25.74
N LYS A 111 22.57 8.51 25.54
CA LYS A 111 21.56 8.61 26.62
C LYS A 111 20.15 8.37 26.09
N PRO A 112 19.37 7.44 26.66
CA PRO A 112 17.94 7.35 26.39
C PRO A 112 17.25 8.53 27.09
N GLU A 113 17.16 9.67 26.41
CA GLU A 113 16.31 10.76 26.89
C GLU A 113 14.87 10.46 26.46
N ILE A 114 13.96 10.56 27.43
CA ILE A 114 12.53 10.34 27.21
C ILE A 114 12.02 11.54 26.43
N ILE A 115 11.64 11.37 25.16
CA ILE A 115 10.94 12.43 24.40
C ILE A 115 9.71 12.84 25.21
N GLU A 116 9.65 14.10 25.63
CA GLU A 116 8.54 14.56 26.46
C GLU A 116 7.20 14.37 25.73
N HIS A 117 6.13 14.10 26.50
CA HIS A 117 4.78 13.86 25.99
C HIS A 117 4.25 14.91 25.01
N ARG A 118 4.80 16.12 25.04
CA ARG A 118 4.39 17.23 24.18
C ARG A 118 5.03 17.18 22.79
N GLU A 119 6.30 16.82 22.69
CA GLU A 119 7.07 16.90 21.44
C GLU A 119 6.60 15.87 20.42
N TRP A 120 6.52 14.59 20.80
CA TRP A 120 6.01 13.57 19.87
C TRP A 120 4.52 13.77 19.52
N ALA A 121 3.75 14.46 20.36
CA ALA A 121 2.34 14.72 20.08
C ALA A 121 2.15 15.76 18.98
N ASP A 122 3.03 16.77 18.91
CA ASP A 122 3.07 17.74 17.80
C ASP A 122 3.47 17.03 16.50
N ASP A 123 4.53 16.19 16.52
CA ASP A 123 4.95 15.39 15.36
C ASP A 123 3.85 14.45 14.83
N ILE A 124 3.07 13.82 15.72
CA ILE A 124 1.94 12.96 15.32
C ILE A 124 0.82 13.79 14.70
N ASP A 125 0.50 14.94 15.28
CA ASP A 125 -0.55 15.81 14.77
C ASP A 125 -0.18 16.32 13.36
N ASP A 126 1.07 16.73 13.17
CA ASP A 126 1.61 17.15 11.87
C ASP A 126 1.55 16.01 10.85
N ARG A 127 1.98 14.80 11.24
CA ARG A 127 1.91 13.62 10.36
C ARG A 127 0.49 13.32 9.90
N VAL A 128 -0.47 13.45 10.80
CA VAL A 128 -1.87 13.23 10.47
C VAL A 128 -2.43 14.38 9.62
N ASP A 129 -1.99 15.62 9.85
CA ASP A 129 -2.32 16.75 8.98
C ASP A 129 -1.81 16.53 7.57
N GLU A 130 -0.57 16.09 7.39
CA GLU A 130 -0.03 15.71 6.06
C GLU A 130 -0.90 14.67 5.33
N TRP A 131 -1.55 13.78 6.08
CA TRP A 131 -2.46 12.80 5.48
C TRP A 131 -3.75 13.43 4.97
N SER A 132 -4.24 14.44 5.68
CA SER A 132 -5.50 15.15 5.41
C SER A 132 -5.35 16.33 4.46
N GLU A 133 -4.19 16.98 4.42
CA GLU A 133 -3.87 18.10 3.53
C GLU A 133 -4.17 17.73 2.08
N ASP A 134 -5.07 18.47 1.44
CA ASP A 134 -5.46 18.34 0.03
C ASP A 134 -5.67 16.88 -0.42
N ASP A 135 -6.20 16.03 0.47
CA ASP A 135 -6.43 14.61 0.21
C ASP A 135 -5.20 13.81 -0.23
N LYS A 136 -3.99 14.33 0.01
CA LYS A 136 -2.71 13.77 -0.45
C LYS A 136 -2.58 12.28 -0.19
N ARG A 137 -2.97 11.80 1.00
CA ARG A 137 -2.88 10.37 1.32
C ARG A 137 -3.95 9.55 0.59
N ALA A 138 -5.18 10.04 0.55
CA ALA A 138 -6.26 9.33 -0.11
C ALA A 138 -6.01 9.20 -1.62
N GLU A 139 -5.48 10.25 -2.26
CA GLU A 139 -5.11 10.24 -3.67
C GLU A 139 -3.93 9.31 -3.95
N LYS A 140 -2.86 9.40 -3.14
CA LYS A 140 -1.72 8.46 -3.26
C LYS A 140 -2.15 7.00 -3.15
N ILE A 141 -3.09 6.70 -2.25
CA ILE A 141 -3.66 5.35 -2.12
C ILE A 141 -4.45 4.99 -3.39
N ALA A 142 -5.31 5.87 -3.88
CA ALA A 142 -6.11 5.61 -5.08
C ALA A 142 -5.23 5.36 -6.32
N ASP A 143 -4.21 6.20 -6.53
CA ASP A 143 -3.26 6.06 -7.63
C ASP A 143 -2.50 4.73 -7.55
N ASN A 144 -2.03 4.35 -6.37
CA ASN A 144 -1.28 3.11 -6.19
C ASN A 144 -2.18 1.87 -6.30
N GLU A 145 -3.38 1.88 -5.72
CA GLU A 145 -4.28 0.73 -5.73
C GLU A 145 -4.98 0.53 -7.07
N SER A 146 -5.28 1.59 -7.82
CA SER A 146 -5.83 1.44 -9.18
C SER A 146 -4.87 0.66 -10.09
N VAL A 147 -3.56 0.89 -9.97
CA VAL A 147 -2.54 0.14 -10.69
C VAL A 147 -2.34 -1.25 -10.07
N ARG A 148 -2.27 -1.35 -8.74
CA ARG A 148 -1.96 -2.62 -8.06
C ARG A 148 -3.08 -3.65 -8.18
N LEU A 149 -4.33 -3.23 -8.02
CA LEU A 149 -5.48 -4.13 -8.06
C LEU A 149 -5.76 -4.57 -9.50
N SER A 150 -5.74 -3.63 -10.46
CA SER A 150 -5.97 -3.97 -11.87
C SER A 150 -4.97 -5.01 -12.38
N ASN A 151 -3.67 -4.81 -12.11
CA ASN A 151 -2.64 -5.75 -12.53
C ASN A 151 -2.70 -7.07 -11.76
N ALA A 152 -3.10 -7.07 -10.48
CA ALA A 152 -3.26 -8.30 -9.71
C ALA A 152 -4.43 -9.15 -10.24
N ILE A 153 -5.55 -8.53 -10.61
CA ILE A 153 -6.67 -9.20 -11.26
C ILE A 153 -6.25 -9.77 -12.60
N PHE A 154 -5.65 -8.95 -13.47
CA PHE A 154 -5.19 -9.39 -14.78
C PHE A 154 -4.25 -10.59 -14.66
N GLN A 155 -3.31 -10.52 -13.72
CA GLN A 155 -2.40 -11.62 -13.41
C GLN A 155 -3.15 -12.89 -12.97
N THR A 156 -4.14 -12.76 -12.09
CA THR A 156 -4.96 -13.89 -11.63
C THR A 156 -5.72 -14.54 -12.78
N VAL A 157 -6.33 -13.75 -13.66
CA VAL A 157 -7.03 -14.25 -14.87
C VAL A 157 -6.05 -14.99 -15.79
N ALA A 158 -4.92 -14.35 -16.12
CA ALA A 158 -3.90 -14.96 -16.99
C ALA A 158 -3.34 -16.26 -16.41
N PHE A 159 -3.04 -16.29 -15.12
CA PHE A 159 -2.53 -17.50 -14.46
C PHE A 159 -3.59 -18.60 -14.34
N GLY A 160 -4.87 -18.24 -14.14
CA GLY A 160 -5.99 -19.18 -14.20
C GLY A 160 -6.12 -19.84 -15.57
N ALA A 161 -5.84 -19.10 -16.64
CA ALA A 161 -5.77 -19.59 -18.01
C ALA A 161 -4.49 -20.39 -18.35
N GLY A 162 -3.57 -20.57 -17.39
CA GLY A 162 -2.29 -21.23 -17.63
C GLY A 162 -1.28 -20.38 -18.43
N MET A 163 -1.55 -19.10 -18.60
CA MET A 163 -0.68 -18.17 -19.32
C MET A 163 0.40 -17.59 -18.39
N SER A 164 1.40 -16.96 -19.00
CA SER A 164 2.37 -16.13 -18.27
C SER A 164 2.04 -14.66 -18.47
N VAL A 165 2.64 -13.80 -17.65
CA VAL A 165 2.52 -12.35 -17.81
C VAL A 165 3.88 -11.72 -18.11
N VAL A 166 3.85 -10.61 -18.86
CA VAL A 166 5.01 -9.82 -19.22
C VAL A 166 4.85 -8.39 -18.70
N TRP A 167 5.90 -7.83 -18.11
CA TRP A 167 5.91 -6.43 -17.67
C TRP A 167 5.94 -5.49 -18.88
N ARG A 168 5.00 -4.55 -18.95
CA ARG A 168 4.90 -3.56 -20.02
C ARG A 168 4.94 -2.14 -19.47
N ILE A 169 5.53 -1.25 -20.26
CA ILE A 169 5.69 0.17 -19.95
C ILE A 169 4.77 1.01 -20.83
N ARG A 170 4.36 2.19 -20.34
CA ARG A 170 3.45 3.11 -21.07
C ARG A 170 4.14 3.94 -22.15
N GLY A 171 5.48 3.95 -22.20
CA GLY A 171 6.23 4.55 -23.29
C GLY A 171 7.61 5.07 -22.88
N ALA A 172 8.17 5.95 -23.72
CA ALA A 172 9.54 6.48 -23.52
C ALA A 172 9.72 7.29 -22.24
N LYS A 173 8.64 7.87 -21.69
CA LYS A 173 8.65 8.64 -20.44
C LYS A 173 8.66 7.77 -19.17
N THR A 174 8.50 6.45 -19.30
CA THR A 174 8.53 5.54 -18.14
C THR A 174 9.89 5.58 -17.43
N CYS A 175 9.86 5.52 -16.10
CA CYS A 175 11.06 5.63 -15.26
C CYS A 175 12.11 4.55 -15.62
N ALA A 176 13.38 4.84 -15.36
CA ALA A 176 14.49 3.95 -15.73
C ALA A 176 14.39 2.56 -15.09
N TYR A 177 13.89 2.47 -13.85
CA TYR A 177 13.71 1.20 -13.15
C TYR A 177 12.67 0.30 -13.84
N CYS A 178 11.50 0.85 -14.19
CA CYS A 178 10.47 0.09 -14.90
C CYS A 178 10.89 -0.28 -16.33
N ARG A 179 11.76 0.51 -16.98
CA ARG A 179 12.33 0.17 -18.29
C ARG A 179 13.24 -1.06 -18.22
N GLU A 180 13.94 -1.27 -17.11
CA GLU A 180 14.75 -2.48 -16.88
C GLU A 180 13.88 -3.74 -16.75
N LEU A 181 12.66 -3.60 -16.22
CA LEU A 181 11.69 -4.70 -16.11
C LEU A 181 10.92 -4.96 -17.41
N ASN A 182 10.88 -4.01 -18.34
CA ASN A 182 10.09 -4.13 -19.56
C ASN A 182 10.45 -5.40 -20.37
N GLY A 183 9.44 -6.21 -20.68
CA GLY A 183 9.63 -7.46 -21.41
C GLY A 183 10.05 -8.65 -20.54
N LYS A 184 10.37 -8.45 -19.25
CA LYS A 184 10.55 -9.57 -18.31
C LYS A 184 9.24 -10.34 -18.21
N ARG A 185 9.33 -11.66 -18.06
CA ARG A 185 8.21 -12.59 -18.05
C ARG A 185 8.20 -13.36 -16.74
N VAL A 186 7.01 -13.61 -16.22
CA VAL A 186 6.81 -14.43 -15.02
C VAL A 186 5.57 -15.31 -15.19
N SER A 187 5.67 -16.55 -14.70
CA SER A 187 4.56 -17.48 -14.57
C SER A 187 4.08 -17.56 -13.12
N LYS A 188 3.01 -18.33 -12.86
CA LYS A 188 2.49 -18.57 -11.52
C LYS A 188 3.61 -19.04 -10.57
N GLY A 189 3.74 -18.38 -9.41
CA GLY A 189 4.77 -18.68 -8.41
C GLY A 189 6.12 -17.97 -8.62
N GLN A 190 6.26 -17.15 -9.67
CA GLN A 190 7.47 -16.35 -9.92
C GLN A 190 7.25 -14.86 -9.63
N SER A 191 8.35 -14.12 -9.51
CA SER A 191 8.39 -12.68 -9.25
C SER A 191 9.22 -11.93 -10.31
N PHE A 192 8.91 -10.65 -10.51
CA PHE A 192 9.72 -9.76 -11.33
C PHE A 192 10.96 -9.30 -10.60
N VAL A 193 10.87 -9.10 -9.29
CA VAL A 193 11.98 -8.83 -8.38
C VAL A 193 11.62 -9.36 -7.00
N ASP A 194 12.63 -9.82 -6.27
CA ASP A 194 12.49 -10.36 -4.93
C ASP A 194 12.82 -9.31 -3.87
N SER A 195 12.38 -9.57 -2.64
CA SER A 195 12.70 -8.69 -1.52
C SER A 195 14.20 -8.71 -1.25
N GLY A 196 14.82 -7.54 -1.20
CA GLY A 196 16.26 -7.40 -1.01
C GLY A 196 17.06 -7.23 -2.30
N ASP A 197 16.45 -7.46 -3.47
CA ASP A 197 17.06 -7.11 -4.76
C ASP A 197 17.41 -5.63 -4.83
N VAL A 198 18.38 -5.28 -5.67
CA VAL A 198 18.77 -3.90 -5.93
C VAL A 198 18.73 -3.64 -7.43
N LEU A 199 17.84 -2.74 -7.86
CA LEU A 199 17.79 -2.24 -9.23
C LEU A 199 18.66 -0.99 -9.34
N ASN A 200 19.60 -0.97 -10.30
CA ASN A 200 20.50 0.18 -10.48
C ASN A 200 20.66 0.53 -11.97
N PRO A 201 19.58 0.99 -12.62
CA PRO A 201 19.64 1.36 -14.03
C PRO A 201 20.51 2.61 -14.22
N LYS A 202 21.33 2.63 -15.29
CA LYS A 202 22.25 3.75 -15.59
C LYS A 202 21.57 5.12 -15.67
N ALA A 203 20.31 5.17 -16.10
CA ALA A 203 19.51 6.39 -16.22
C ALA A 203 18.59 6.64 -15.00
N GLY A 204 18.79 5.90 -13.90
CA GLY A 204 18.04 6.07 -12.65
C GLY A 204 18.67 7.09 -11.71
N THR A 205 18.03 7.32 -10.57
CA THR A 205 18.49 8.24 -9.51
C THR A 205 19.46 7.57 -8.53
N GLY A 206 19.90 6.34 -8.81
CA GLY A 206 20.78 5.53 -7.97
C GLY A 206 20.22 4.12 -7.71
N PRO A 207 20.89 3.32 -6.86
CA PRO A 207 20.41 1.99 -6.50
C PRO A 207 19.08 2.06 -5.73
N MET A 208 18.09 1.29 -6.17
CA MET A 208 16.81 1.11 -5.49
C MET A 208 16.75 -0.28 -4.88
N LYS A 209 16.71 -0.35 -3.55
CA LYS A 209 16.45 -1.60 -2.82
C LYS A 209 14.97 -1.95 -2.90
N ILE A 210 14.67 -3.19 -3.26
CA ILE A 210 13.31 -3.70 -3.36
C ILE A 210 12.80 -4.13 -1.99
N ASN A 211 11.69 -3.51 -1.58
CA ASN A 211 10.98 -3.85 -0.35
C ASN A 211 9.74 -4.69 -0.68
N GLY A 212 9.77 -5.96 -0.25
CA GLY A 212 8.73 -6.94 -0.54
C GLY A 212 8.77 -7.40 -2.00
N MET A 213 8.60 -8.70 -2.20
CA MET A 213 8.56 -9.32 -3.52
C MET A 213 7.54 -8.63 -4.43
N LYS A 214 7.88 -8.41 -5.70
CA LYS A 214 6.99 -7.82 -6.70
C LYS A 214 6.64 -8.85 -7.75
N THR A 215 5.41 -9.36 -7.70
CA THR A 215 4.85 -10.24 -8.72
C THR A 215 4.15 -9.45 -9.82
N GLN A 216 3.87 -8.17 -9.61
CA GLN A 216 3.11 -7.31 -10.52
C GLN A 216 3.35 -5.82 -10.22
N PRO A 217 3.05 -4.91 -11.16
CA PRO A 217 3.05 -3.47 -10.90
C PRO A 217 2.09 -3.06 -9.77
N PRO A 218 2.30 -1.95 -9.06
CA PRO A 218 3.39 -1.01 -9.23
C PRO A 218 4.68 -1.47 -8.53
N LEU A 219 5.83 -1.09 -9.10
CA LEU A 219 7.15 -1.25 -8.47
C LEU A 219 7.31 -0.30 -7.27
N HIS A 220 6.87 0.94 -7.43
CA HIS A 220 6.94 2.02 -6.46
C HIS A 220 5.76 2.99 -6.66
N ILE A 221 5.62 3.98 -5.78
CA ILE A 221 4.56 5.00 -5.90
C ILE A 221 4.61 5.73 -7.25
N SER A 222 3.44 6.04 -7.83
CA SER A 222 3.30 6.69 -9.15
C SER A 222 3.79 5.87 -10.35
N CYS A 223 4.01 4.56 -10.19
CA CYS A 223 4.26 3.67 -11.31
C CYS A 223 2.94 3.40 -12.07
N ASP A 224 2.97 3.55 -13.39
CA ASP A 224 1.83 3.40 -14.31
C ASP A 224 1.95 2.17 -15.24
N CYS A 225 2.93 1.31 -14.96
CA CYS A 225 3.20 0.11 -15.74
C CYS A 225 2.06 -0.90 -15.62
N TYR A 226 1.99 -1.78 -16.61
CA TYR A 226 0.91 -2.76 -16.72
C TYR A 226 1.45 -4.13 -17.14
N LEU A 227 0.62 -5.15 -16.99
CA LEU A 227 0.90 -6.49 -17.45
C LEU A 227 0.23 -6.75 -18.80
N GLY A 228 0.88 -7.55 -19.63
CA GLY A 228 0.24 -8.20 -20.77
C GLY A 228 0.33 -9.71 -20.63
N ALA A 229 -0.61 -10.44 -21.21
CA ALA A 229 -0.59 -11.89 -21.25
C ALA A 229 0.30 -12.41 -22.39
N ILE A 230 0.93 -13.56 -22.20
CA ILE A 230 1.79 -14.26 -23.17
C ILE A 230 1.69 -15.78 -23.06
#